data_AF-A0A935IT25-F1
#
_entry.id   AF-A0A935IT25-F1
#
_cell.length_a   1.000
_cell.length_b   1.000
_cell.length_c   1.000
_cell.angle_alpha   90.00
_cell.angle_beta   90.00
_cell.angle_gamma   90.00
#
_symmetry.space_group_name_H-M   'P 1'
#
loop_
_entity.id
_entity.type
_entity.pdbx_description
1 polymer ?
#
loop_
_entity_poly.entity_id
_entity_poly.type
_entity_poly.pdbx_seq_one_letter_code
_entity_poly.pdbx_strand_id
1 'polypeptide(L)'
;MKKLLPIFLMISFVTFAQSQSSEIVGNDTLNKIDIAGKKQGKWILRGKHKPGTCFTAEQKIEEGKYADNRKTGAWIEYFCNGNMKNKLTFVNGRPDGYAIMYHENGKISEEGNWKINKWVGKYKLFYENGQVQHEFAFNAAGKRDGPQTYFFDNGQKAIEGNFANGKESGLIKEFYENGDIKAEKNYAEGNVDVATIKEFQPKKPLVQKSDNPVDNAPKIVLKPDEKPNEGAVKGKGPIVLNGKFTLYNKSKQITKDGIFKDNRLMEGKAYIYNEDGILTRVSMYKDGIYVGDTQIEN
;
A
#
# COMPACT_ATOMS: atom_id res chain seq x y z
N MET A 1 76.86 41.26 16.61
CA MET A 1 75.82 40.94 15.61
C MET A 1 75.50 39.45 15.71
N LYS A 2 74.37 39.08 16.34
CA LYS A 2 73.91 37.68 16.38
C LYS A 2 73.00 37.44 15.17
N LYS A 3 73.38 36.52 14.28
CA LYS A 3 72.56 36.10 13.12
C LYS A 3 71.52 35.09 13.61
N LEU A 4 70.23 35.44 13.47
CA LEU A 4 69.11 34.52 13.66
C LEU A 4 68.90 33.75 12.35
N LEU A 5 68.92 32.42 12.43
CA LEU A 5 68.63 31.50 11.33
C LEU A 5 67.13 31.16 11.36
N PRO A 6 66.34 31.39 10.31
CA PRO A 6 64.93 31.02 10.32
C PRO A 6 64.80 29.52 10.03
N ILE A 7 64.24 28.78 10.98
CA ILE A 7 63.84 27.38 10.81
C ILE A 7 62.49 27.39 10.09
N PHE A 8 62.47 26.94 8.83
CA PHE A 8 61.25 26.75 8.06
C PHE A 8 60.62 25.41 8.48
N LEU A 9 59.52 25.47 9.24
CA LEU A 9 58.75 24.29 9.61
C LEU A 9 57.86 23.88 8.41
N MET A 10 58.29 22.86 7.66
CA MET A 10 57.48 22.19 6.65
C MET A 10 56.34 21.43 7.34
N ILE A 11 55.12 21.99 7.30
CA ILE A 11 53.91 21.29 7.72
C ILE A 11 53.45 20.41 6.55
N SER A 12 53.78 19.12 6.63
CA SER A 12 53.27 18.10 5.71
C SER A 12 51.80 17.81 6.02
N PHE A 13 50.91 18.27 5.15
CA PHE A 13 49.50 17.85 5.16
C PHE A 13 49.40 16.40 4.71
N VAL A 14 49.18 15.49 5.65
CA VAL A 14 48.82 14.10 5.34
C VAL A 14 47.36 14.08 4.87
N THR A 15 47.15 13.96 3.56
CA THR A 15 45.81 13.70 3.01
C THR A 15 45.47 12.22 3.19
N PHE A 16 44.51 11.91 4.06
CA PHE A 16 43.93 10.57 4.14
C PHE A 16 43.06 10.33 2.90
N ALA A 17 43.56 9.56 1.94
CA ALA A 17 42.75 9.03 0.86
C ALA A 17 41.86 7.91 1.42
N GLN A 18 40.58 8.17 1.66
CA GLN A 18 39.63 7.12 1.93
C GLN A 18 39.44 6.29 0.65
N SER A 19 39.83 5.02 0.70
CA SER A 19 39.53 4.05 -0.36
C SER A 19 38.01 3.93 -0.50
N GLN A 20 37.47 4.37 -1.63
CA GLN A 20 36.06 4.21 -1.95
C GLN A 20 35.89 2.85 -2.64
N SER A 21 35.33 1.87 -1.91
CA SER A 21 34.95 0.59 -2.50
C SER A 21 33.64 0.78 -3.27
N SER A 22 33.70 0.56 -4.58
CA SER A 22 32.51 0.57 -5.43
C SER A 22 32.57 -0.63 -6.36
N GLU A 23 31.52 -1.43 -6.38
CA GLU A 23 31.43 -2.61 -7.25
C GLU A 23 30.89 -2.21 -8.63
N ILE A 24 31.44 -2.76 -9.70
CA ILE A 24 30.88 -2.56 -11.06
C ILE A 24 29.76 -3.58 -11.26
N VAL A 25 28.55 -3.12 -11.57
CA VAL A 25 27.39 -3.98 -11.89
C VAL A 25 26.90 -3.62 -13.29
N GLY A 26 27.31 -4.40 -14.29
CA GLY A 26 27.13 -4.05 -15.70
C GLY A 26 28.06 -2.90 -16.11
N ASN A 27 27.52 -1.85 -16.75
CA ASN A 27 28.27 -0.63 -17.12
C ASN A 27 28.15 0.50 -16.09
N ASP A 28 27.56 0.25 -14.91
CA ASP A 28 27.34 1.27 -13.87
C ASP A 28 28.08 0.88 -12.59
N THR A 29 28.53 1.89 -11.85
CA THR A 29 29.23 1.71 -10.57
C THR A 29 28.22 1.75 -9.44
N LEU A 30 28.18 0.69 -8.63
CA LEU A 30 27.27 0.56 -7.50
C LEU A 30 27.76 1.40 -6.32
N ASN A 31 26.84 2.19 -5.75
CA ASN A 31 27.05 3.00 -4.55
C ASN A 31 28.23 3.98 -4.65
N LYS A 32 28.42 4.59 -5.83
CA LYS A 32 29.52 5.52 -6.10
C LYS A 32 29.34 6.86 -5.39
N ILE A 33 30.41 7.35 -4.78
CA ILE A 33 30.57 8.71 -4.25
C ILE A 33 31.62 9.42 -5.11
N ASP A 34 31.45 10.70 -5.43
CA ASP A 34 32.44 11.48 -6.18
C ASP A 34 33.48 12.16 -5.27
N ILE A 35 34.42 12.89 -5.88
CA ILE A 35 35.48 13.62 -5.16
C ILE A 35 34.93 14.72 -4.23
N ALA A 36 33.70 15.17 -4.46
CA ALA A 36 33.02 16.17 -3.63
C ALA A 36 32.14 15.52 -2.55
N GLY A 37 32.20 14.19 -2.38
CA GLY A 37 31.42 13.47 -1.38
C GLY A 37 29.96 13.27 -1.77
N LYS A 38 29.58 13.45 -3.05
CA LYS A 38 28.20 13.29 -3.51
C LYS A 38 27.96 11.92 -4.11
N LYS A 39 26.78 11.34 -3.84
CA LYS A 39 26.29 10.10 -4.44
C LYS A 39 26.02 10.28 -5.92
N GLN A 40 26.51 9.34 -6.72
CA GLN A 40 26.36 9.28 -8.17
C GLN A 40 25.98 7.86 -8.61
N GLY A 41 25.37 7.72 -9.79
CA GLY A 41 25.15 6.44 -10.45
C GLY A 41 24.12 5.55 -9.73
N LYS A 42 24.22 4.24 -9.95
CA LYS A 42 23.30 3.26 -9.35
C LYS A 42 23.56 3.05 -7.86
N TRP A 43 22.50 3.00 -7.08
CA TRP A 43 22.54 2.74 -5.65
C TRP A 43 21.57 1.62 -5.26
N ILE A 44 22.03 0.79 -4.32
CA ILE A 44 21.22 -0.22 -3.65
C ILE A 44 21.39 0.00 -2.15
N LEU A 45 20.30 0.42 -1.52
CA LEU A 45 20.19 0.49 -0.08
C LEU A 45 19.75 -0.89 0.43
N ARG A 46 20.43 -1.36 1.48
CA ARG A 46 20.16 -2.65 2.13
C ARG A 46 19.63 -2.48 3.56
N GLY A 47 19.04 -3.54 4.13
CA GLY A 47 18.41 -3.54 5.46
C GLY A 47 19.31 -3.11 6.60
N LYS A 48 20.64 -3.28 6.50
CA LYS A 48 21.60 -2.75 7.47
C LYS A 48 21.53 -1.23 7.69
N HIS A 49 20.96 -0.49 6.74
CA HIS A 49 20.74 0.97 6.87
C HIS A 49 19.38 1.33 7.52
N LYS A 50 18.55 0.32 7.86
CA LYS A 50 17.27 0.44 8.56
C LYS A 50 17.19 -0.58 9.71
N PRO A 51 18.04 -0.46 10.76
CA PRO A 51 17.99 -1.37 11.91
C PRO A 51 16.63 -1.28 12.62
N GLY A 52 16.19 -2.39 13.24
CA GLY A 52 14.89 -2.45 13.93
C GLY A 52 13.67 -2.63 13.02
N THR A 53 13.89 -3.00 11.75
CA THR A 53 12.83 -3.32 10.79
C THR A 53 12.81 -4.82 10.47
N CYS A 54 11.81 -5.26 9.71
CA CYS A 54 11.70 -6.66 9.26
C CYS A 54 12.70 -7.05 8.13
N PHE A 55 13.56 -6.13 7.68
CA PHE A 55 14.56 -6.44 6.65
C PHE A 55 15.79 -7.11 7.24
N THR A 56 16.26 -8.17 6.60
CA THR A 56 17.59 -8.70 6.92
C THR A 56 18.70 -7.73 6.47
N ALA A 57 19.88 -7.79 7.08
CA ALA A 57 20.97 -6.85 6.84
C ALA A 57 21.33 -6.66 5.35
N GLU A 58 21.30 -7.75 4.58
CA GLU A 58 21.68 -7.75 3.16
C GLU A 58 20.49 -7.61 2.20
N GLN A 59 19.25 -7.67 2.69
CA GLN A 59 18.06 -7.51 1.86
C GLN A 59 17.96 -6.11 1.28
N LYS A 60 17.60 -6.01 -0.01
CA LYS A 60 17.35 -4.71 -0.64
C LYS A 60 16.13 -4.05 -0.01
N ILE A 61 16.28 -2.79 0.36
CA ILE A 61 15.18 -1.94 0.83
C ILE A 61 14.76 -0.95 -0.24
N GLU A 62 15.73 -0.47 -1.02
CA GLU A 62 15.50 0.53 -2.04
C GLU A 62 16.63 0.48 -3.08
N GLU A 63 16.31 0.71 -4.36
CA GLU A 63 17.33 0.90 -5.39
C GLU A 63 16.93 1.95 -6.43
N GLY A 64 17.92 2.60 -7.03
CA GLY A 64 17.69 3.63 -8.05
C GLY A 64 18.98 4.35 -8.41
N LYS A 65 18.87 5.53 -9.01
CA LYS A 65 20.04 6.34 -9.39
C LYS A 65 20.11 7.66 -8.63
N TYR A 66 21.32 8.06 -8.26
CA TYR A 66 21.64 9.39 -7.78
C TYR A 66 22.38 10.20 -8.85
N ALA A 67 22.08 11.49 -8.91
CA ALA A 67 22.91 12.52 -9.52
C ALA A 67 23.09 13.64 -8.51
N ASP A 68 24.33 13.94 -8.10
CA ASP A 68 24.66 14.97 -7.10
C ASP A 68 23.83 14.87 -5.80
N ASN A 69 23.79 13.68 -5.18
CA ASN A 69 22.97 13.38 -3.99
C ASN A 69 21.44 13.44 -4.20
N ARG A 70 20.96 13.67 -5.42
CA ARG A 70 19.52 13.73 -5.72
C ARG A 70 19.06 12.47 -6.44
N LYS A 71 17.97 11.86 -5.96
CA LYS A 71 17.30 10.76 -6.66
C LYS A 71 16.88 11.20 -8.06
N THR A 72 17.18 10.39 -9.06
CA THR A 72 16.81 10.63 -10.46
C THR A 72 16.37 9.33 -11.13
N GLY A 73 15.41 9.44 -12.06
CA GLY A 73 14.84 8.30 -12.77
C GLY A 73 14.00 7.40 -11.85
N ALA A 74 13.84 6.14 -12.25
CA ALA A 74 13.06 5.18 -11.47
C ALA A 74 13.79 4.77 -10.19
N TRP A 75 13.06 4.80 -9.09
CA TRP A 75 13.44 4.29 -7.79
C TRP A 75 12.43 3.24 -7.35
N ILE A 76 12.92 2.12 -6.84
CA ILE A 76 12.13 0.98 -6.40
C ILE A 76 12.31 0.82 -4.90
N GLU A 77 11.21 0.79 -4.15
CA GLU A 77 11.18 0.35 -2.75
C GLU A 77 10.66 -1.09 -2.69
N TYR A 78 11.13 -1.87 -1.71
CA TYR A 78 10.71 -3.26 -1.52
C TYR A 78 9.96 -3.45 -0.19
N PHE A 79 9.10 -4.47 -0.15
CA PHE A 79 8.51 -5.01 1.07
C PHE A 79 9.51 -5.93 1.78
N CYS A 80 9.24 -6.24 3.05
CA CYS A 80 10.05 -7.19 3.82
C CYS A 80 9.99 -8.63 3.28
N ASN A 81 8.98 -8.99 2.50
CA ASN A 81 8.94 -10.27 1.78
C ASN A 81 9.83 -10.27 0.50
N GLY A 82 10.47 -9.14 0.16
CA GLY A 82 11.32 -8.98 -1.02
C GLY A 82 10.60 -8.56 -2.30
N ASN A 83 9.26 -8.53 -2.31
CA ASN A 83 8.49 -8.04 -3.45
C ASN A 83 8.62 -6.52 -3.58
N MET A 84 8.43 -6.01 -4.80
CA MET A 84 8.38 -4.56 -5.01
C MET A 84 7.19 -3.99 -4.26
N LYS A 85 7.40 -2.83 -3.63
CA LYS A 85 6.39 -2.06 -2.90
C LYS A 85 5.92 -0.85 -3.68
N ASN A 86 6.87 -0.10 -4.23
CA ASN A 86 6.58 0.97 -5.17
C ASN A 86 7.74 1.16 -6.13
N LYS A 87 7.42 1.72 -7.29
CA LYS A 87 8.35 2.19 -8.30
C LYS A 87 7.95 3.61 -8.68
N LEU A 88 8.72 4.59 -8.22
CA LEU A 88 8.44 6.01 -8.41
C LEU A 88 9.49 6.63 -9.33
N THR A 89 9.06 7.54 -10.20
CA THR A 89 9.97 8.35 -11.01
C THR A 89 10.38 9.60 -10.23
N PHE A 90 11.68 9.85 -10.11
CA PHE A 90 12.22 11.04 -9.45
C PHE A 90 12.89 11.97 -10.44
N VAL A 91 12.68 13.27 -10.26
CA VAL A 91 13.39 14.36 -10.93
C VAL A 91 13.97 15.27 -9.86
N ASN A 92 15.30 15.45 -9.87
CA ASN A 92 16.01 16.31 -8.90
C ASN A 92 15.65 16.03 -7.43
N GLY A 93 15.50 14.75 -7.06
CA GLY A 93 15.23 14.32 -5.70
C GLY A 93 13.77 14.37 -5.28
N ARG A 94 12.85 14.71 -6.19
CA ARG A 94 11.40 14.75 -5.91
C ARG A 94 10.64 13.77 -6.82
N PRO A 95 9.62 13.06 -6.33
CA PRO A 95 8.74 12.26 -7.18
C PRO A 95 8.05 13.15 -8.22
N ASP A 96 8.29 12.88 -9.50
CA ASP A 96 7.71 13.59 -10.64
C ASP A 96 7.73 12.64 -11.85
N GLY A 97 6.55 12.22 -12.29
CA GLY A 97 6.35 11.28 -13.39
C GLY A 97 5.56 10.05 -12.99
N TYR A 98 5.73 8.96 -13.76
CA TYR A 98 4.95 7.74 -13.56
C TYR A 98 5.30 7.06 -12.22
N ALA A 99 4.27 6.61 -11.53
CA ALA A 99 4.36 5.91 -10.26
C ALA A 99 3.52 4.63 -10.30
N ILE A 100 4.08 3.55 -9.76
CA ILE A 100 3.43 2.26 -9.61
C ILE A 100 3.59 1.85 -8.16
N MET A 101 2.51 1.38 -7.55
CA MET A 101 2.53 0.73 -6.25
C MET A 101 2.05 -0.71 -6.41
N TYR A 102 2.48 -1.56 -5.49
CA TYR A 102 2.24 -2.98 -5.56
C TYR A 102 1.57 -3.44 -4.26
N HIS A 103 0.69 -4.43 -4.38
CA HIS A 103 0.25 -5.27 -3.29
C HIS A 103 1.42 -6.13 -2.79
N GLU A 104 1.38 -6.60 -1.54
CA GLU A 104 2.42 -7.48 -1.00
C GLU A 104 2.57 -8.79 -1.80
N ASN A 105 1.52 -9.22 -2.50
CA ASN A 105 1.54 -10.37 -3.40
C ASN A 105 2.29 -10.13 -4.73
N GLY A 106 2.84 -8.93 -4.93
CA GLY A 106 3.64 -8.55 -6.09
C GLY A 106 2.84 -8.05 -7.30
N LYS A 107 1.51 -8.06 -7.26
CA LYS A 107 0.66 -7.45 -8.30
C LYS A 107 0.55 -5.95 -8.08
N ILE A 108 0.27 -5.21 -9.15
CA ILE A 108 0.06 -3.75 -9.08
C ILE A 108 -1.16 -3.49 -8.20
N SER A 109 -1.05 -2.53 -7.29
CA SER A 109 -2.18 -2.01 -6.51
C SER A 109 -2.72 -0.72 -7.12
N GLU A 110 -1.83 0.18 -7.54
CA GLU A 110 -2.21 1.40 -8.23
C GLU A 110 -1.11 1.90 -9.16
N GLU A 111 -1.52 2.60 -10.21
CA GLU A 111 -0.59 3.26 -11.13
C GLU A 111 -1.15 4.57 -11.67
N GLY A 112 -0.27 5.51 -11.99
CA GLY A 112 -0.65 6.79 -12.59
C GLY A 112 0.53 7.75 -12.70
N ASN A 113 0.25 9.02 -13.04
CA ASN A 113 1.27 10.05 -13.00
C ASN A 113 1.21 10.83 -11.69
N TRP A 114 2.37 11.09 -11.10
CA TRP A 114 2.54 11.82 -9.85
C TRP A 114 3.25 13.14 -10.13
N LYS A 115 2.70 14.25 -9.62
CA LYS A 115 3.32 15.57 -9.77
C LYS A 115 3.03 16.43 -8.56
N ILE A 116 4.07 16.94 -7.90
CA ILE A 116 3.96 17.83 -6.73
C ILE A 116 3.06 17.22 -5.64
N ASN A 117 3.44 16.03 -5.14
CA ASN A 117 2.77 15.31 -4.05
C ASN A 117 1.29 14.91 -4.30
N LYS A 118 0.88 14.74 -5.56
CA LYS A 118 -0.48 14.29 -5.92
C LYS A 118 -0.51 13.55 -7.25
N TRP A 119 -1.55 12.73 -7.43
CA TRP A 119 -1.89 12.11 -8.71
C TRP A 119 -2.42 13.14 -9.72
N VAL A 120 -2.03 12.98 -10.98
CA VAL A 120 -2.46 13.79 -12.12
C VAL A 120 -2.67 12.90 -13.35
N GLY A 121 -3.56 13.30 -14.25
CA GLY A 121 -3.87 12.53 -15.46
C GLY A 121 -4.48 11.16 -15.13
N LYS A 122 -4.28 10.19 -16.02
CA LYS A 122 -4.83 8.83 -15.88
C LYS A 122 -4.30 8.14 -14.63
N TYR A 123 -5.19 7.44 -13.95
CA TYR A 123 -4.95 6.67 -12.74
C TYR A 123 -5.77 5.37 -12.77
N LYS A 124 -5.16 4.30 -12.28
CA LYS A 124 -5.83 3.01 -12.08
C LYS A 124 -5.55 2.48 -10.69
N LEU A 125 -6.58 1.89 -10.11
CA LEU A 125 -6.53 1.10 -8.89
C LEU A 125 -6.89 -0.35 -9.25
N PHE A 126 -6.25 -1.31 -8.62
CA PHE A 126 -6.39 -2.73 -8.92
C PHE A 126 -6.69 -3.53 -7.65
N TYR A 127 -7.54 -4.55 -7.80
CA TYR A 127 -7.74 -5.57 -6.80
C TYR A 127 -6.49 -6.42 -6.59
N GLU A 128 -6.39 -7.12 -5.46
CA GLU A 128 -5.29 -8.07 -5.21
C GLU A 128 -5.25 -9.22 -6.24
N ASN A 129 -6.36 -9.53 -6.91
CA ASN A 129 -6.38 -10.50 -8.00
C ASN A 129 -5.70 -9.97 -9.28
N GLY A 130 -5.39 -8.67 -9.35
CA GLY A 130 -4.74 -7.99 -10.47
C GLY A 130 -5.74 -7.38 -11.48
N GLN A 131 -7.05 -7.54 -11.27
CA GLN A 131 -8.06 -6.89 -12.10
C GLN A 131 -8.20 -5.42 -11.73
N VAL A 132 -8.56 -4.60 -12.70
CA VAL A 132 -8.82 -3.17 -12.48
C VAL A 132 -10.03 -3.04 -11.56
N GLN A 133 -9.87 -2.26 -10.49
CA GLN A 133 -10.93 -1.88 -9.58
C GLN A 133 -11.52 -0.53 -10.01
N HIS A 134 -10.66 0.47 -10.22
CA HIS A 134 -11.07 1.79 -10.69
C HIS A 134 -10.16 2.27 -11.81
N GLU A 135 -10.73 2.96 -12.79
CA GLU A 135 -10.02 3.66 -13.84
C GLU A 135 -10.60 5.05 -14.02
N PHE A 136 -9.77 6.08 -13.84
CA PHE A 136 -10.19 7.47 -13.98
C PHE A 136 -9.02 8.41 -14.24
N ALA A 137 -9.30 9.71 -14.35
CA ALA A 137 -8.28 10.74 -14.45
C ALA A 137 -8.43 11.84 -13.40
N PHE A 138 -7.30 12.45 -13.03
CA PHE A 138 -7.21 13.66 -12.23
C PHE A 138 -6.79 14.86 -13.10
N ASN A 139 -7.35 16.04 -12.83
CA ASN A 139 -6.88 17.28 -13.42
C ASN A 139 -5.61 17.82 -12.70
N ALA A 140 -5.06 18.94 -13.19
CA ALA A 140 -3.86 19.56 -12.61
C ALA A 140 -4.03 20.03 -11.15
N ALA A 141 -5.27 20.25 -10.71
CA ALA A 141 -5.57 20.56 -9.32
C ALA A 141 -5.54 19.32 -8.42
N GLY A 142 -5.59 18.10 -8.99
CA GLY A 142 -5.67 16.84 -8.25
C GLY A 142 -7.10 16.37 -8.00
N LYS A 143 -8.08 16.90 -8.74
CA LYS A 143 -9.50 16.50 -8.63
C LYS A 143 -9.85 15.53 -9.75
N ARG A 144 -10.73 14.57 -9.49
CA ARG A 144 -11.26 13.64 -10.51
C ARG A 144 -11.94 14.43 -11.64
N ASP A 145 -11.59 14.12 -12.88
CA ASP A 145 -12.07 14.88 -14.03
C ASP A 145 -12.11 13.99 -15.28
N GLY A 146 -13.20 14.10 -16.04
CA GLY A 146 -13.49 13.25 -17.18
C GLY A 146 -14.08 11.88 -16.81
N PRO A 147 -13.97 10.90 -17.72
CA PRO A 147 -14.61 9.60 -17.57
C PRO A 147 -14.07 8.81 -16.37
N GLN A 148 -14.97 8.12 -15.69
CA GLN A 148 -14.70 7.24 -14.57
C GLN A 148 -15.35 5.89 -14.82
N THR A 149 -14.59 4.82 -14.62
CA THR A 149 -15.12 3.45 -14.63
C THR A 149 -14.69 2.74 -13.34
N TYR A 150 -15.65 2.10 -12.70
CA TYR A 150 -15.48 1.27 -11.53
C TYR A 150 -15.88 -0.13 -11.94
N PHE A 151 -15.19 -1.13 -11.42
CA PHE A 151 -15.40 -2.52 -11.78
C PHE A 151 -15.65 -3.35 -10.53
N PHE A 152 -16.32 -4.48 -10.70
CA PHE A 152 -16.40 -5.54 -9.71
C PHE A 152 -15.13 -6.41 -9.76
N ASP A 153 -14.97 -7.27 -8.75
CA ASP A 153 -13.86 -8.24 -8.63
C ASP A 153 -13.82 -9.29 -9.75
N ASN A 154 -14.89 -9.40 -10.54
CA ASN A 154 -15.02 -10.26 -11.71
C ASN A 154 -14.67 -9.54 -13.03
N GLY A 155 -14.31 -8.25 -12.96
CA GLY A 155 -13.89 -7.41 -14.08
C GLY A 155 -15.04 -6.76 -14.85
N GLN A 156 -16.29 -7.00 -14.47
CA GLN A 156 -17.44 -6.31 -15.06
C GLN A 156 -17.57 -4.90 -14.50
N LYS A 157 -18.12 -3.97 -15.28
CA LYS A 157 -18.35 -2.60 -14.81
C LYS A 157 -19.36 -2.63 -13.67
N ALA A 158 -19.07 -1.86 -12.62
CA ALA A 158 -19.98 -1.54 -11.53
C ALA A 158 -20.59 -0.15 -11.71
N ILE A 159 -19.77 0.82 -12.14
CA ILE A 159 -20.18 2.20 -12.38
C ILE A 159 -19.44 2.74 -13.61
N GLU A 160 -20.14 3.48 -14.46
CA GLU A 160 -19.58 4.22 -15.58
C GLU A 160 -20.20 5.62 -15.64
N GLY A 161 -19.38 6.65 -15.73
CA GLY A 161 -19.88 8.03 -15.78
C GLY A 161 -18.78 9.06 -15.97
N ASN A 162 -19.12 10.34 -15.85
CA ASN A 162 -18.17 11.43 -15.92
C ASN A 162 -18.15 12.24 -14.64
N PHE A 163 -16.97 12.80 -14.33
CA PHE A 163 -16.78 13.77 -13.26
C PHE A 163 -16.27 15.07 -13.85
N ALA A 164 -16.68 16.19 -13.28
CA ALA A 164 -16.18 17.52 -13.57
C ALA A 164 -15.68 18.14 -12.27
N ASN A 165 -14.39 18.48 -12.19
CA ASN A 165 -13.78 19.12 -11.02
C ASN A 165 -14.07 18.42 -9.67
N GLY A 166 -14.07 17.08 -9.68
CA GLY A 166 -14.28 16.24 -8.50
C GLY A 166 -15.74 15.95 -8.17
N LYS A 167 -16.70 16.40 -8.99
CA LYS A 167 -18.13 16.13 -8.82
C LYS A 167 -18.71 15.34 -9.99
N GLU A 168 -19.70 14.50 -9.75
CA GLU A 168 -20.48 13.78 -10.76
C GLU A 168 -21.08 14.74 -11.79
N SER A 169 -21.01 14.38 -13.07
CA SER A 169 -21.55 15.21 -14.16
C SER A 169 -22.06 14.36 -15.31
N GLY A 170 -23.26 14.70 -15.79
CA GLY A 170 -23.94 13.99 -16.87
C GLY A 170 -24.47 12.62 -16.43
N LEU A 171 -24.65 11.74 -17.41
CA LEU A 171 -25.20 10.41 -17.19
C LEU A 171 -24.20 9.50 -16.47
N ILE A 172 -24.61 8.97 -15.33
CA ILE A 172 -23.95 7.88 -14.61
C ILE A 172 -24.79 6.63 -14.71
N LYS A 173 -24.15 5.53 -15.08
CA LYS A 173 -24.73 4.19 -15.14
C LYS A 173 -24.16 3.33 -14.03
N GLU A 174 -25.05 2.66 -13.31
CA GLU A 174 -24.72 1.62 -12.35
C GLU A 174 -25.12 0.27 -12.96
N PHE A 175 -24.35 -0.76 -12.65
CA PHE A 175 -24.55 -2.11 -13.17
C PHE A 175 -24.62 -3.13 -12.05
N TYR A 176 -25.25 -4.26 -12.32
CA TYR A 176 -25.16 -5.45 -11.48
C TYR A 176 -23.88 -6.24 -11.80
N GLU A 177 -23.47 -7.15 -10.91
CA GLU A 177 -22.29 -8.02 -11.12
C GLU A 177 -22.39 -8.92 -12.35
N ASN A 178 -23.60 -9.13 -12.89
CA ASN A 178 -23.85 -9.88 -14.11
C ASN A 178 -23.80 -9.02 -15.39
N GLY A 179 -23.58 -7.71 -15.25
CA GLY A 179 -23.38 -6.75 -16.34
C GLY A 179 -24.66 -6.08 -16.83
N ASP A 180 -25.82 -6.47 -16.30
CA ASP A 180 -27.07 -5.77 -16.58
C ASP A 180 -27.03 -4.37 -15.96
N ILE A 181 -27.60 -3.39 -16.67
CA ILE A 181 -27.79 -2.05 -16.12
C ILE A 181 -28.72 -2.16 -14.90
N LYS A 182 -28.28 -1.59 -13.79
CA LYS A 182 -29.02 -1.46 -12.54
C LYS A 182 -29.74 -0.12 -12.47
N ALA A 183 -29.02 0.95 -12.81
CA ALA A 183 -29.59 2.29 -12.79
C ALA A 183 -28.92 3.23 -13.79
N GLU A 184 -29.67 4.21 -14.26
CA GLU A 184 -29.18 5.38 -14.99
C GLU A 184 -29.63 6.65 -14.26
N LYS A 185 -28.68 7.55 -13.98
CA LYS A 185 -28.91 8.79 -13.20
C LYS A 185 -28.20 9.95 -13.86
N ASN A 186 -28.87 11.09 -14.03
CA ASN A 186 -28.22 12.29 -14.57
C ASN A 186 -27.81 13.23 -13.43
N TYR A 187 -26.54 13.67 -13.46
CA TYR A 187 -25.97 14.56 -12.45
C TYR A 187 -25.60 15.92 -13.03
N ALA A 188 -25.85 16.99 -12.27
CA ALA A 188 -25.36 18.33 -12.54
C ALA A 188 -24.60 18.84 -11.32
N GLU A 189 -23.28 19.01 -11.47
CA GLU A 189 -22.39 19.47 -10.41
C GLU A 189 -22.51 18.69 -9.09
N GLY A 190 -22.59 17.36 -9.18
CA GLY A 190 -22.73 16.46 -8.03
C GLY A 190 -24.17 16.27 -7.53
N ASN A 191 -25.14 17.02 -8.05
CA ASN A 191 -26.55 16.86 -7.68
C ASN A 191 -27.26 15.96 -8.69
N VAL A 192 -27.93 14.92 -8.20
CA VAL A 192 -28.76 14.05 -9.05
C VAL A 192 -30.08 14.73 -9.36
N ASP A 193 -30.49 14.72 -10.62
CA ASP A 193 -31.88 15.01 -10.98
C ASP A 193 -32.72 13.76 -10.71
N VAL A 194 -33.43 13.78 -9.58
CA VAL A 194 -34.25 12.64 -9.10
C VAL A 194 -35.28 12.22 -10.14
N ALA A 195 -35.78 13.14 -10.98
CA ALA A 195 -36.75 12.82 -12.03
C ALA A 195 -36.14 12.02 -13.19
N THR A 196 -34.80 11.97 -13.30
CA THR A 196 -34.08 11.25 -14.36
C THR A 196 -33.64 9.85 -13.94
N ILE A 197 -33.85 9.47 -12.68
CA ILE A 197 -33.45 8.16 -12.17
C ILE A 197 -34.29 7.09 -12.86
N LYS A 198 -33.62 6.19 -13.57
CA LYS A 198 -34.21 4.97 -14.12
C LYS A 198 -33.57 3.78 -13.43
N GLU A 199 -34.37 2.94 -12.79
CA GLU A 199 -33.91 1.69 -12.18
C GLU A 199 -34.42 0.50 -12.99
N PHE A 200 -33.60 -0.53 -13.07
CA PHE A 200 -33.85 -1.71 -13.87
C PHE A 200 -33.63 -2.95 -13.04
N GLN A 201 -34.46 -3.97 -13.25
CA GLN A 201 -34.26 -5.29 -12.65
C GLN A 201 -33.24 -6.08 -13.48
N PRO A 202 -32.44 -6.97 -12.85
CA PRO A 202 -31.52 -7.82 -13.60
C PRO A 202 -32.31 -8.79 -14.48
N LYS A 203 -31.84 -9.05 -15.70
CA LYS A 203 -32.52 -9.91 -16.68
C LYS A 203 -32.47 -11.38 -16.30
N LYS A 204 -31.49 -11.75 -15.49
CA LYS A 204 -31.33 -13.08 -14.90
C LYS A 204 -31.17 -12.93 -13.40
N PRO A 205 -31.69 -13.87 -12.58
CA PRO A 205 -31.39 -13.90 -11.17
C PRO A 205 -29.87 -13.82 -10.97
N LEU A 206 -29.43 -12.87 -10.14
CA LEU A 206 -28.03 -12.79 -9.78
C LEU A 206 -27.68 -14.10 -9.08
N VAL A 207 -26.61 -14.76 -9.53
CA VAL A 207 -26.04 -15.86 -8.77
C VAL A 207 -25.60 -15.25 -7.44
N GLN A 208 -26.28 -15.60 -6.35
CA GLN A 208 -25.77 -15.26 -5.04
C GLN A 208 -24.36 -15.85 -4.96
N LYS A 209 -23.34 -15.00 -4.86
CA LYS A 209 -22.03 -15.44 -4.35
C LYS A 209 -22.38 -16.20 -3.09
N SER A 210 -22.04 -17.49 -3.02
CA SER A 210 -22.39 -18.29 -1.87
C SER A 210 -21.95 -17.54 -0.62
N ASP A 211 -22.81 -17.44 0.38
CA ASP A 211 -22.43 -16.95 1.73
C ASP A 211 -21.33 -17.82 2.38
N ASN A 212 -20.84 -18.83 1.67
CA ASN A 212 -19.55 -19.45 1.90
C ASN A 212 -18.46 -18.56 1.31
N PRO A 213 -17.76 -17.76 2.13
CA PRO A 213 -16.51 -17.13 1.72
C PRO A 213 -15.63 -18.12 0.98
N VAL A 214 -14.95 -17.63 -0.05
CA VAL A 214 -13.67 -18.23 -0.45
C VAL A 214 -12.74 -18.08 0.77
N ASP A 215 -12.62 -19.18 1.51
CA ASP A 215 -12.06 -19.25 2.85
C ASP A 215 -10.54 -19.01 2.85
N ASN A 216 -10.12 -17.76 3.10
CA ASN A 216 -8.71 -17.43 3.40
C ASN A 216 -8.51 -16.94 4.85
N ALA A 217 -9.58 -16.74 5.63
CA ALA A 217 -9.47 -16.49 7.06
C ALA A 217 -9.26 -17.83 7.79
N PRO A 218 -8.08 -18.08 8.41
CA PRO A 218 -7.84 -19.34 9.07
C PRO A 218 -8.87 -19.59 10.17
N LYS A 219 -9.43 -20.80 10.23
CA LYS A 219 -10.26 -21.23 11.37
C LYS A 219 -9.48 -20.99 12.66
N ILE A 220 -10.07 -20.24 13.59
CA ILE A 220 -9.38 -19.83 14.81
C ILE A 220 -9.49 -20.99 15.78
N VAL A 221 -8.40 -21.73 15.93
CA VAL A 221 -8.23 -22.60 17.08
C VAL A 221 -7.86 -21.69 18.24
N LEU A 222 -8.81 -21.44 19.15
CA LEU A 222 -8.53 -20.74 20.39
C LEU A 222 -7.39 -21.46 21.09
N LYS A 223 -6.25 -20.80 21.20
CA LYS A 223 -5.17 -21.32 22.03
C LYS A 223 -5.66 -21.31 23.48
N PRO A 224 -5.20 -22.24 24.35
CA PRO A 224 -5.65 -22.31 25.75
C PRO A 224 -5.53 -20.99 26.54
N ASP A 225 -4.73 -20.06 26.03
CA ASP A 225 -4.41 -18.77 26.59
C ASP A 225 -5.11 -17.55 25.94
N GLU A 226 -5.84 -17.73 24.83
CA GLU A 226 -6.71 -16.67 24.28
C GLU A 226 -8.08 -16.75 24.95
N LYS A 227 -8.49 -15.68 25.64
CA LYS A 227 -9.80 -15.61 26.29
C LYS A 227 -10.67 -14.57 25.59
N PRO A 228 -11.92 -14.91 25.22
CA PRO A 228 -12.91 -13.89 24.87
C PRO A 228 -13.20 -12.99 26.08
N ASN A 229 -13.78 -11.82 25.83
CA ASN A 229 -14.25 -10.88 26.84
C ASN A 229 -14.95 -11.56 28.03
N GLU A 230 -14.65 -11.06 29.25
CA GLU A 230 -15.14 -11.64 30.50
C GLU A 230 -16.68 -11.78 30.49
N GLY A 231 -17.17 -13.00 30.71
CA GLY A 231 -18.60 -13.32 30.80
C GLY A 231 -19.23 -13.95 29.55
N ALA A 232 -18.54 -14.00 28.40
CA ALA A 232 -19.12 -14.50 27.15
C ALA A 232 -19.12 -16.03 26.99
N VAL A 233 -18.44 -16.76 27.88
CA VAL A 233 -18.37 -18.23 27.87
C VAL A 233 -18.79 -18.77 29.23
N LYS A 234 -20.05 -19.20 29.33
CA LYS A 234 -20.56 -19.97 30.48
C LYS A 234 -20.66 -21.43 30.06
N GLY A 235 -19.75 -22.28 30.55
CA GLY A 235 -19.86 -23.73 30.37
C GLY A 235 -18.53 -24.46 30.35
N LYS A 236 -18.53 -25.73 30.78
CA LYS A 236 -17.41 -26.65 30.59
C LYS A 236 -17.58 -27.34 29.23
N GLY A 237 -16.91 -26.84 28.21
CA GLY A 237 -16.91 -27.41 26.85
C GLY A 237 -15.97 -26.63 25.90
N PRO A 238 -15.69 -27.13 24.69
CA PRO A 238 -14.93 -26.40 23.69
C PRO A 238 -15.65 -25.09 23.35
N ILE A 239 -14.92 -23.98 23.39
CA ILE A 239 -15.49 -22.66 23.11
C ILE A 239 -15.77 -22.57 21.60
N VAL A 240 -17.02 -22.31 21.23
CA VAL A 240 -17.44 -22.00 19.86
C VAL A 240 -17.90 -20.54 19.83
N LEU A 241 -17.21 -19.71 19.06
CA LEU A 241 -17.49 -18.29 18.88
C LEU A 241 -18.54 -18.12 17.77
N ASN A 242 -19.75 -17.73 18.18
CA ASN A 242 -20.85 -17.34 17.30
C ASN A 242 -21.45 -16.01 17.77
N GLY A 243 -21.33 -14.95 16.97
CA GLY A 243 -21.73 -13.59 17.33
C GLY A 243 -20.54 -12.65 17.57
N LYS A 244 -20.78 -11.51 18.22
CA LYS A 244 -19.75 -10.48 18.42
C LYS A 244 -18.84 -10.82 19.60
N PHE A 245 -17.53 -10.88 19.37
CA PHE A 245 -16.52 -11.14 20.39
C PHE A 245 -15.29 -10.24 20.23
N THR A 246 -14.60 -10.05 21.34
CA THR A 246 -13.24 -9.49 21.39
C THR A 246 -12.35 -10.52 22.08
N LEU A 247 -11.26 -10.91 21.45
CA LEU A 247 -10.29 -11.88 21.94
C LEU A 247 -9.04 -11.18 22.46
N TYR A 248 -8.49 -11.68 23.55
CA TYR A 248 -7.31 -11.12 24.19
C TYR A 248 -6.20 -12.17 24.34
N ASN A 249 -4.94 -11.73 24.22
CA ASN A 249 -3.77 -12.53 24.58
C ASN A 249 -3.52 -12.52 26.11
N LYS A 250 -2.49 -13.25 26.58
CA LYS A 250 -2.10 -13.29 28.00
C LYS A 250 -1.77 -11.92 28.59
N SER A 251 -1.27 -11.01 27.76
CA SER A 251 -0.93 -9.62 28.13
C SER A 251 -2.15 -8.70 28.13
N LYS A 252 -3.37 -9.24 27.98
CA LYS A 252 -4.65 -8.51 27.87
C LYS A 252 -4.72 -7.56 26.66
N GLN A 253 -3.93 -7.81 25.63
CA GLN A 253 -4.00 -7.04 24.38
C GLN A 253 -5.02 -7.69 23.45
N ILE A 254 -5.81 -6.88 22.75
CA ILE A 254 -6.82 -7.35 21.80
C ILE A 254 -6.11 -8.03 20.64
N THR A 255 -6.39 -9.30 20.36
CA THR A 255 -5.86 -9.99 19.17
C THR A 255 -6.87 -10.01 18.04
N LYS A 256 -8.17 -10.01 18.34
CA LYS A 256 -9.25 -9.94 17.34
C LYS A 256 -10.47 -9.25 17.93
N ASP A 257 -11.19 -8.50 17.12
CA ASP A 257 -12.44 -7.85 17.50
C ASP A 257 -13.41 -7.86 16.31
N GLY A 258 -14.60 -8.44 16.50
CA GLY A 258 -15.52 -8.61 15.39
C GLY A 258 -16.66 -9.60 15.58
N ILE A 259 -17.35 -9.92 14.48
CA ILE A 259 -18.40 -10.93 14.38
C ILE A 259 -17.78 -12.26 13.97
N PHE A 260 -18.06 -13.30 14.75
CA PHE A 260 -17.57 -14.66 14.53
C PHE A 260 -18.70 -15.60 14.14
N LYS A 261 -18.39 -16.57 13.29
CA LYS A 261 -19.25 -17.71 12.97
C LYS A 261 -18.39 -18.97 12.94
N ASP A 262 -18.74 -19.96 13.76
CA ASP A 262 -18.03 -21.23 13.90
C ASP A 262 -16.51 -21.06 14.10
N ASN A 263 -16.12 -20.18 15.03
CA ASN A 263 -14.71 -19.83 15.29
C ASN A 263 -13.97 -19.16 14.12
N ARG A 264 -14.67 -18.54 13.16
CA ARG A 264 -14.07 -17.74 12.08
C ARG A 264 -14.45 -16.29 12.24
N LEU A 265 -13.49 -15.37 12.09
CA LEU A 265 -13.75 -13.92 12.05
C LEU A 265 -14.38 -13.58 10.69
N MET A 266 -15.66 -13.25 10.70
CA MET A 266 -16.45 -12.92 9.51
C MET A 266 -16.36 -11.43 9.21
N GLU A 267 -16.56 -10.60 10.22
CA GLU A 267 -16.47 -9.14 10.12
C GLU A 267 -15.57 -8.63 11.24
N GLY A 268 -14.57 -7.80 10.95
CA GLY A 268 -13.83 -7.11 11.99
C GLY A 268 -12.32 -7.05 11.76
N LYS A 269 -11.57 -6.96 12.85
CA LYS A 269 -10.13 -6.69 12.83
C LYS A 269 -9.34 -7.79 13.55
N ALA A 270 -8.19 -8.13 13.00
CA ALA A 270 -7.16 -8.92 13.67
C ALA A 270 -5.93 -8.04 13.94
N TYR A 271 -5.41 -8.09 15.16
CA TYR A 271 -4.33 -7.26 15.67
C TYR A 271 -3.12 -8.16 15.92
N ILE A 272 -2.01 -7.84 15.25
CA ILE A 272 -0.78 -8.63 15.27
C ILE A 272 0.28 -7.82 16.02
N TYR A 273 0.92 -8.47 16.99
CA TYR A 273 1.98 -7.88 17.81
C TYR A 273 3.31 -8.58 17.55
N ASN A 274 4.43 -7.87 17.73
CA ASN A 274 5.75 -8.49 17.76
C ASN A 274 6.05 -9.14 19.13
N GLU A 275 7.25 -9.70 19.29
CA GLU A 275 7.70 -10.36 20.53
C GLU A 275 7.77 -9.42 21.74
N ASP A 276 7.99 -8.13 21.49
CA ASP A 276 7.99 -7.07 22.52
C ASP A 276 6.58 -6.60 22.91
N GLY A 277 5.54 -7.17 22.28
CA GLY A 277 4.14 -6.79 22.51
C GLY A 277 3.73 -5.49 21.83
N ILE A 278 4.49 -4.97 20.86
CA ILE A 278 4.14 -3.78 20.07
C ILE A 278 3.24 -4.19 18.91
N LEU A 279 2.14 -3.45 18.70
CA LEU A 279 1.21 -3.67 17.59
C LEU A 279 1.90 -3.34 16.26
N THR A 280 1.99 -4.32 15.37
CA THR A 280 2.70 -4.21 14.08
C THR A 280 1.78 -4.26 12.88
N ARG A 281 0.56 -4.79 13.01
CA ARG A 281 -0.42 -4.85 11.92
C ARG A 281 -1.84 -4.97 12.44
N VAL A 282 -2.78 -4.33 11.74
CA VAL A 282 -4.21 -4.50 11.97
C VAL A 282 -4.87 -4.88 10.64
N SER A 283 -5.22 -6.16 10.51
CA SER A 283 -5.83 -6.74 9.31
C SER A 283 -7.35 -6.69 9.40
N MET A 284 -8.03 -6.20 8.35
CA MET A 284 -9.48 -6.11 8.28
C MET A 284 -10.09 -7.29 7.52
N TYR A 285 -11.24 -7.75 7.99
CA TYR A 285 -11.99 -8.84 7.40
C TYR A 285 -13.45 -8.43 7.17
N LYS A 286 -13.97 -8.79 5.99
CA LYS A 286 -15.37 -8.64 5.60
C LYS A 286 -15.85 -9.93 4.94
N ASP A 287 -17.00 -10.43 5.35
CA ASP A 287 -17.57 -11.71 4.93
C ASP A 287 -16.60 -12.90 5.06
N GLY A 288 -15.65 -12.85 6.01
CA GLY A 288 -14.61 -13.86 6.21
C GLY A 288 -13.42 -13.75 5.25
N ILE A 289 -13.35 -12.67 4.47
CA ILE A 289 -12.29 -12.39 3.50
C ILE A 289 -11.42 -11.26 4.04
N TYR A 290 -10.10 -11.42 3.95
CA TYR A 290 -9.17 -10.33 4.25
C TYR A 290 -9.34 -9.21 3.20
N VAL A 291 -9.60 -7.99 3.66
CA VAL A 291 -9.88 -6.83 2.78
C VAL A 291 -8.81 -5.73 2.87
N GLY A 292 -7.68 -6.01 3.53
CA GLY A 292 -6.56 -5.10 3.65
C GLY A 292 -6.21 -4.75 5.10
N ASP A 293 -5.06 -4.10 5.30
CA ASP A 293 -4.65 -3.61 6.59
C ASP A 293 -5.12 -2.16 6.80
N THR A 294 -5.49 -1.81 8.03
CA THR A 294 -5.79 -0.42 8.40
C THR A 294 -4.54 0.27 8.95
N GLN A 295 -4.53 1.61 8.90
CA GLN A 295 -3.46 2.39 9.50
C GLN A 295 -3.41 2.14 11.01
N ILE A 296 -2.22 1.87 11.52
CA ILE A 296 -1.96 1.82 12.95
C ILE A 296 -1.94 3.27 13.39
N GLU A 297 -3.05 3.74 13.95
CA GLU A 297 -3.08 5.02 14.66
C GLU A 297 -2.15 4.88 15.87
N ASN A 298 -1.07 5.66 15.86
CA ASN A 298 -0.17 5.83 17.01
C ASN A 298 -0.78 6.78 18.02
#